data_AF-A0A3D2HYQ1-F1
#
_entry.id   AF-A0A3D2HYQ1-F1
#
_cell.length_a   1.000
_cell.length_b   1.000
_cell.length_c   1.000
_cell.angle_alpha   90.00
_cell.angle_beta   90.00
_cell.angle_gamma   90.00
#
_symmetry.space_group_name_H-M   'P 1'
#
loop_
_entity.id
_entity.type
_entity.pdbx_description
1 polymer ?
#
loop_
_entity_poly.entity_id
_entity_poly.type
_entity_poly.pdbx_seq_one_letter_code
_entity_poly.pdbx_strand_id
1 'polypeptide(L)'
;EAGKFGLAFCDVSTGAFFVTLCADAQSVASELGRFSPSEVMRFGTDVNSEAIEDALFRRLSCCVDEGKDGQFSLEDCEALLEKHFGQSLAQMGLTGMPAAVIAAGALLQTLLTLQKNDLAH
;
A
#
# COMPACT_ATOMS: atom_id res chain seq x y z
N GLU A 1 -1.94 -14.64 -12.47
CA GLU A 1 -1.55 -13.23 -12.61
C GLU A 1 -0.14 -13.03 -12.07
N ALA A 2 0.65 -12.15 -12.69
CA ALA A 2 2.01 -11.87 -12.24
C ALA A 2 1.96 -10.92 -11.02
N GLY A 3 2.40 -11.42 -9.86
CA GLY A 3 2.36 -10.71 -8.58
C GLY A 3 1.06 -10.98 -7.80
N LYS A 4 1.16 -11.64 -6.64
CA LYS A 4 0.01 -11.91 -5.75
C LYS A 4 -0.23 -10.77 -4.75
N PHE A 5 0.79 -9.97 -4.49
CA PHE A 5 0.79 -8.94 -3.45
C PHE A 5 1.09 -7.58 -4.09
N GLY A 6 0.20 -6.61 -3.87
CA GLY A 6 0.48 -5.21 -4.16
C GLY A 6 1.02 -4.53 -2.92
N LEU A 7 2.06 -3.72 -3.10
CA LEU A 7 2.60 -2.89 -2.03
C LEU A 7 2.65 -1.45 -2.49
N ALA A 8 2.32 -0.55 -1.58
CA ALA A 8 2.54 0.86 -1.74
C ALA A 8 3.24 1.41 -0.50
N PHE A 9 4.20 2.30 -0.71
CA PHE A 9 4.94 2.99 0.33
C PHE A 9 4.88 4.49 0.07
N CYS A 10 4.71 5.26 1.13
CA CYS A 10 4.78 6.70 1.06
C CYS A 10 5.74 7.19 2.13
N ASP A 11 6.70 8.01 1.71
CA ASP A 11 7.52 8.80 2.61
C ASP A 11 6.90 10.19 2.73
N VAL A 12 6.21 10.43 3.84
CA VAL A 12 5.52 11.69 4.12
C VAL A 12 6.52 12.86 4.21
N SER A 13 7.78 12.61 4.57
CA SER A 13 8.79 13.65 4.71
C SER A 13 9.30 14.18 3.37
N THR A 14 9.38 13.32 2.36
CA THR A 14 9.85 13.67 1.01
C THR A 14 8.73 13.79 -0.01
N GLY A 15 7.53 13.31 0.32
CA GLY A 15 6.41 13.17 -0.61
C GLY A 15 6.60 12.05 -1.64
N ALA A 16 7.62 11.19 -1.46
CA ALA A 16 7.87 10.09 -2.38
C ALA A 16 6.81 9.00 -2.23
N PHE A 17 6.32 8.50 -3.36
CA PHE A 17 5.29 7.47 -3.43
C PHE A 17 5.77 6.33 -4.32
N PHE A 18 5.82 5.12 -3.78
CA PHE A 18 6.33 3.94 -4.45
C PHE A 18 5.26 2.87 -4.49
N VAL A 19 5.17 2.16 -5.61
CA VAL A 19 4.23 1.06 -5.80
C VAL A 19 4.97 -0.09 -6.46
N THR A 20 4.73 -1.32 -6.00
CA THR A 20 5.35 -2.51 -6.57
C THR A 20 4.45 -3.74 -6.41
N LEU A 21 4.78 -4.79 -7.18
CA LEU A 21 4.17 -6.11 -7.09
C LEU A 21 5.18 -7.12 -6.60
N CYS A 22 4.74 -7.98 -5.68
CA CYS A 22 5.52 -9.12 -5.20
C CYS A 22 4.85 -10.45 -5.59
N ALA A 23 5.67 -11.41 -6.00
CA ALA A 23 5.20 -12.74 -6.39
C ALA A 23 4.80 -13.60 -5.18
N ASP A 24 5.48 -13.40 -4.05
CA ASP A 24 5.34 -14.21 -2.84
C ASP A 24 5.62 -13.40 -1.56
N ALA A 25 5.31 -14.02 -0.42
CA ALA A 25 5.49 -13.46 0.91
C ALA A 25 6.96 -13.13 1.27
N GLN A 26 7.93 -13.86 0.71
CA GLN A 26 9.36 -13.60 0.95
C GLN A 26 9.80 -12.31 0.28
N SER A 27 9.28 -12.06 -0.92
CA SER A 27 9.49 -10.81 -1.66
C SER A 27 8.85 -9.63 -0.92
N VAL A 28 7.63 -9.81 -0.38
CA VAL A 28 6.98 -8.81 0.49
C VAL A 28 7.85 -8.50 1.71
N ALA A 29 8.31 -9.52 2.43
CA ALA A 29 9.18 -9.36 3.61
C ALA A 29 10.49 -8.63 3.26
N SER A 30 11.03 -8.84 2.06
CA SER A 30 12.24 -8.17 1.57
C SER A 30 11.99 -6.68 1.33
N GLU A 31 10.88 -6.32 0.68
CA GLU A 31 10.50 -4.93 0.45
C GLU A 31 10.18 -4.21 1.78
N LEU A 32 9.46 -4.87 2.70
CA LEU A 32 9.23 -4.34 4.05
C LEU A 32 10.54 -4.01 4.76
N GLY A 33 11.54 -4.90 4.69
CA GLY A 33 12.86 -4.64 5.27
C GLY A 33 13.59 -3.46 4.59
N ARG A 34 13.46 -3.33 3.26
CA ARG A 34 14.08 -2.24 2.49
C ARG A 34 13.50 -0.87 2.82
N PHE A 35 12.17 -0.78 2.93
CA PHE A 35 11.50 0.47 3.24
C PHE A 35 11.45 0.76 4.74
N SER A 36 11.50 -0.27 5.59
CA SER A 36 11.39 -0.18 7.05
C SER A 36 10.25 0.73 7.51
N PRO A 37 9.00 0.49 7.07
CA PRO A 37 7.87 1.33 7.45
C PRO A 37 7.61 1.27 8.97
N SER A 38 7.18 2.39 9.55
CA SER A 38 6.74 2.46 10.95
C SER A 38 5.30 1.97 11.15
N GLU A 39 4.47 2.11 10.11
CA GLU A 39 3.07 1.71 10.09
C GLU A 39 2.75 1.00 8.77
N VAL A 40 1.95 -0.07 8.85
CA VAL A 40 1.51 -0.85 7.70
C VAL A 40 0.02 -1.14 7.83
N MET A 41 -0.73 -0.84 6.77
CA MET A 41 -2.09 -1.31 6.62
C MET A 41 -2.10 -2.52 5.68
N ARG A 42 -2.67 -3.64 6.13
CA ARG A 42 -2.79 -4.87 5.33
C ARG A 42 -4.25 -5.22 5.05
N PHE A 43 -4.49 -5.90 3.93
CA PHE A 43 -5.79 -6.40 3.52
C PHE A 43 -5.64 -7.48 2.45
N GLY A 44 -6.60 -8.40 2.39
CA GLY A 44 -6.64 -9.49 1.42
C GLY A 44 -6.15 -10.81 1.99
N THR A 45 -5.92 -11.78 1.11
CA THR A 45 -5.50 -13.13 1.49
C THR A 45 -3.98 -13.24 1.60
N ASP A 46 -3.49 -14.15 2.43
CA ASP A 46 -2.07 -14.48 2.64
C ASP A 46 -1.19 -13.34 3.20
N VAL A 47 -1.77 -12.19 3.55
CA VAL A 47 -1.05 -11.06 4.21
C VAL A 47 -0.64 -11.34 5.66
N ASN A 48 -1.10 -12.48 6.20
CA ASN A 48 -0.80 -12.99 7.55
C ASN A 48 0.18 -14.18 7.49
N SER A 49 0.85 -14.39 6.36
CA SER A 49 1.85 -15.46 6.25
C SER A 49 3.01 -15.23 7.23
N GLU A 50 3.59 -16.33 7.72
CA GLU A 50 4.66 -16.29 8.74
C GLU A 50 5.84 -15.38 8.35
N ALA A 51 6.22 -15.36 7.07
CA ALA A 51 7.30 -14.51 6.58
C ALA A 51 7.00 -13.01 6.67
N ILE A 52 5.75 -12.63 6.40
CA ILE A 52 5.30 -11.23 6.50
C ILE A 52 5.17 -10.83 7.97
N GLU A 53 4.60 -11.71 8.80
CA GLU A 53 4.44 -11.45 10.24
C GLU A 53 5.79 -11.36 10.97
N ASP A 54 6.75 -12.22 10.63
CA ASP A 54 8.13 -12.12 11.14
C ASP A 54 8.76 -10.77 10.78
N ALA A 55 8.63 -10.33 9.52
CA ALA A 55 9.14 -9.05 9.08
C ALA A 55 8.50 -7.88 9.84
N LEU A 56 7.17 -7.85 9.92
CA LEU A 56 6.45 -6.74 10.55
C LEU A 56 6.69 -6.68 12.06
N PHE A 57 6.50 -7.79 12.77
CA PHE A 57 6.45 -7.77 14.23
C PHE A 57 7.81 -8.03 14.89
N ARG A 58 8.65 -8.89 14.32
CA ARG A 58 9.91 -9.29 14.97
C ARG A 58 11.09 -8.48 14.48
N ARG A 59 11.14 -8.13 13.21
CA ARG A 59 12.27 -7.43 12.60
C ARG A 59 12.11 -5.91 12.63
N LEU A 60 10.89 -5.42 12.35
CA LEU A 60 10.61 -3.98 12.23
C LEU A 60 9.91 -3.39 13.46
N SER A 61 9.26 -4.21 14.29
CA SER A 61 8.37 -3.74 15.36
C SER A 61 7.33 -2.73 14.83
N CYS A 62 6.82 -3.00 13.63
CA CYS A 62 5.90 -2.14 12.90
C CYS A 62 4.51 -2.14 13.55
N CYS A 63 3.84 -0.98 13.56
CA CYS A 63 2.41 -0.93 13.85
C CYS A 63 1.65 -1.52 12.65
N VAL A 64 0.73 -2.44 12.89
CA VAL A 64 -0.03 -3.11 11.82
C VAL A 64 -1.52 -2.89 12.05
N ASP A 65 -2.16 -2.29 11.06
CA ASP A 65 -3.61 -2.10 11.02
C ASP A 65 -4.24 -3.00 9.94
N GLU A 66 -5.43 -3.51 10.23
CA GLU A 66 -6.27 -4.17 9.23
C GLU A 66 -7.07 -3.09 8.49
N GLY A 67 -6.97 -3.13 7.17
CA GLY A 67 -7.75 -2.25 6.31
C GLY A 67 -9.26 -2.49 6.46
N LYS A 68 -10.05 -1.43 6.31
CA LYS A 68 -11.52 -1.51 6.40
C LYS A 68 -12.14 -1.89 5.06
N ASP A 69 -13.27 -2.59 5.12
CA ASP A 69 -14.07 -2.89 3.94
C ASP A 69 -14.48 -1.59 3.22
N GLY A 70 -14.31 -1.57 1.90
CA GLY A 70 -14.54 -0.41 1.03
C GLY A 70 -13.30 0.42 0.72
N GLN A 71 -12.19 0.29 1.48
CA GLN A 71 -10.92 0.99 1.15
C GLN A 71 -10.16 0.32 -0.01
N PHE A 72 -10.49 -0.93 -0.33
CA PHE A 72 -9.76 -1.79 -1.28
C PHE A 72 -10.58 -2.08 -2.55
N SER A 73 -11.61 -1.28 -2.81
CA SER A 73 -12.35 -1.30 -4.07
C SER A 73 -11.45 -0.86 -5.22
N LEU A 74 -11.28 -1.71 -6.24
CA LEU A 74 -10.40 -1.40 -7.37
C LEU A 74 -10.85 -0.12 -8.08
N GLU A 75 -12.13 -0.02 -8.43
CA GLU A 75 -12.68 1.13 -9.18
C GLU A 75 -12.47 2.45 -8.42
N ASP A 76 -12.69 2.45 -7.10
CA ASP A 76 -12.49 3.65 -6.28
C ASP A 76 -11.01 4.01 -6.16
N CYS A 77 -10.12 3.01 -6.06
CA CYS A 77 -8.68 3.21 -6.02
C CYS A 77 -8.15 3.79 -7.33
N GLU A 78 -8.61 3.27 -8.47
CA GLU A 78 -8.27 3.78 -9.80
C GLU A 78 -8.66 5.26 -9.94
N ALA A 79 -9.93 5.57 -9.67
CA ALA A 79 -10.44 6.94 -9.76
C ALA A 79 -9.72 7.90 -8.80
N LEU A 80 -9.37 7.44 -7.59
CA LEU A 80 -8.65 8.25 -6.61
C LEU A 80 -7.22 8.56 -7.06
N LEU A 81 -6.48 7.56 -7.54
CA LEU A 81 -5.10 7.71 -8.00
C LEU A 81 -5.03 8.66 -9.20
N GLU A 82 -5.87 8.43 -10.22
CA GLU A 82 -5.87 9.26 -11.42
C GLU A 82 -6.23 10.72 -11.09
N LYS A 83 -7.21 10.92 -10.21
CA LYS A 83 -7.59 12.25 -9.74
C LYS A 83 -6.47 12.94 -8.97
N HIS A 84 -5.75 12.24 -8.11
CA HIS A 84 -4.74 12.84 -7.26
C HIS A 84 -3.47 13.22 -8.02
N PHE A 85 -2.97 12.30 -8.85
CA PHE A 85 -1.74 12.50 -9.61
C PHE A 85 -1.97 13.22 -10.96
N GLY A 86 -3.21 13.34 -11.41
CA GLY A 86 -3.56 13.98 -12.69
C GLY A 86 -3.03 13.21 -13.91
N GLN A 87 -2.82 11.91 -13.75
CA GLN A 87 -2.29 10.99 -14.76
C GLN A 87 -3.18 9.76 -14.84
N SER A 88 -3.20 9.10 -16.00
CA SER A 88 -3.86 7.78 -16.12
C SER A 88 -3.02 6.68 -15.48
N LEU A 89 -3.65 5.55 -15.12
CA LEU A 89 -2.93 4.37 -14.62
C LEU A 89 -1.84 3.87 -15.58
N ALA A 90 -2.07 4.03 -16.89
CA ALA A 90 -1.09 3.69 -17.92
C ALA A 90 0.17 4.56 -17.84
N GLN A 91 0.01 5.86 -17.57
CA GLN A 91 1.13 6.78 -17.39
C GLN A 91 1.90 6.50 -16.09
N MET A 92 1.23 5.96 -15.08
CA MET A 92 1.86 5.49 -13.83
C MET A 92 2.49 4.10 -13.94
N GLY A 93 2.24 3.38 -15.05
CA GLY A 93 2.71 2.00 -15.22
C GLY A 93 1.96 0.96 -14.37
N LEU A 94 0.74 1.27 -13.92
CA LEU A 94 -0.09 0.40 -13.07
C LEU A 94 -1.16 -0.38 -13.83
N THR A 95 -1.25 -0.21 -15.16
CA THR A 95 -2.24 -0.91 -15.98
C THR A 95 -2.11 -2.43 -15.87
N GLY A 96 -3.24 -3.10 -15.59
CA GLY A 96 -3.28 -4.56 -15.44
C GLY A 96 -2.69 -5.07 -14.13
N MET A 97 -2.47 -4.20 -13.14
CA MET A 97 -1.89 -4.53 -11.84
C MET A 97 -2.87 -4.24 -10.70
N PRO A 98 -4.02 -4.95 -10.60
CA PRO A 98 -5.10 -4.60 -9.68
C PRO A 98 -4.64 -4.58 -8.21
N ALA A 99 -3.80 -5.53 -7.79
CA ALA A 99 -3.28 -5.55 -6.43
C ALA A 99 -2.43 -4.30 -6.10
N ALA A 100 -1.60 -3.84 -7.04
CA ALA A 100 -0.77 -2.65 -6.88
C ALA A 100 -1.61 -1.38 -6.84
N VAL A 101 -2.62 -1.28 -7.72
CA VAL A 101 -3.58 -0.17 -7.75
C VAL A 101 -4.34 -0.09 -6.42
N ILE A 102 -4.84 -1.22 -5.93
CA ILE A 102 -5.56 -1.30 -4.66
C ILE A 102 -4.67 -0.85 -3.49
N ALA A 103 -3.43 -1.37 -3.40
CA ALA A 103 -2.50 -0.98 -2.35
C ALA A 103 -2.19 0.54 -2.38
N ALA A 104 -1.96 1.09 -3.58
CA ALA A 104 -1.69 2.50 -3.77
C ALA A 104 -2.90 3.39 -3.43
N GLY A 105 -4.09 3.01 -3.90
CA GLY A 105 -5.32 3.76 -3.63
C GLY A 105 -5.69 3.74 -2.16
N ALA A 106 -5.57 2.59 -1.50
CA ALA A 106 -5.85 2.47 -0.06
C ALA A 106 -4.88 3.32 0.77
N LEU A 107 -3.58 3.29 0.47
CA LEU A 107 -2.58 4.13 1.13
C LEU A 107 -2.89 5.62 0.94
N LEU A 108 -3.15 6.04 -0.31
CA LEU A 108 -3.46 7.43 -0.62
C LEU A 108 -4.73 7.91 0.11
N GLN A 109 -5.77 7.09 0.15
CA GLN A 109 -7.01 7.40 0.87
C GLN A 109 -6.75 7.61 2.36
N THR A 110 -5.94 6.75 2.98
CA THR A 110 -5.55 6.87 4.38
C THR A 110 -4.79 8.16 4.62
N LEU A 111 -3.78 8.49 3.80
CA LEU A 111 -3.01 9.72 3.92
C LEU A 111 -3.88 10.98 3.80
N LEU A 112 -4.80 11.01 2.82
CA LEU A 112 -5.73 12.13 2.64
C LEU A 112 -6.71 12.27 3.82
N THR A 113 -7.05 11.16 4.48
CA THR A 113 -7.92 11.16 5.65
C THR A 113 -7.19 11.70 6.88
N LEU A 114 -5.94 11.26 7.09
CA LEU A 114 -5.09 11.75 8.18
C LEU A 114 -4.82 13.25 8.03
N GLN A 115 -4.42 13.70 6.83
CA GLN A 115 -4.13 15.12 6.57
C GLN A 115 -5.35 16.03 6.85
N LYS A 116 -6.56 15.60 6.50
CA LYS A 116 -7.79 16.37 6.77
C LYS A 116 -8.10 16.49 8.26
N ASN A 117 -7.83 15.44 9.04
CA ASN A 117 -8.06 15.44 10.48
C ASN A 117 -7.01 16.26 11.24
N ASP A 118 -5.77 16.32 10.75
CA ASP A 118 -4.72 17.17 11.30
C ASP A 118 -5.03 18.67 11.15
N LEU A 119 -5.69 19.07 10.06
CA LEU A 119 -6.13 20.45 9.83
C LEU A 119 -7.37 20.86 10.64
N ALA A 120 -8.05 19.91 11.28
CA ALA A 120 -9.26 20.16 12.06
C ALA A 120 -8.98 20.45 13.56
N HIS A 121 -7.71 20.46 13.97
CA HIS A 121 -7.26 20.78 15.32
C HIS A 121 -6.59 22.16 15.40
#